data_AF-A0A6M5YN74-F1
#
_entry.id   AF-A0A6M5YN74-F1
#
_cell.length_a   1.000
_cell.length_b   1.000
_cell.length_c   1.000
_cell.angle_alpha   90.00
_cell.angle_beta   90.00
_cell.angle_gamma   90.00
#
_symmetry.space_group_name_H-M   'P 1'
#
loop_
_entity.id
_entity.type
_entity.pdbx_description
1 polymer ?
#
loop_
_entity_poly.entity_id
_entity_poly.type
_entity_poly.pdbx_seq_one_letter_code
_entity_poly.pdbx_strand_id
1 'polypeptide(L)'
;MAEKSEVTPELLATFRRCTFARRVFVSYPSLWAKKPLGADDAPPDSREDEWHVSKPFTGEPFDPEEWELREGGWDHEHCDVCWATITDGMAYWPNIDPDAGQVDLCEACYPRVVALLVVDPRAEQGAPPDRG
;
A
#
# COMPACT_ATOMS: atom_id res chain seq x y z
N MET A 1 20.24 -2.71 9.84
CA MET A 1 19.73 -4.05 9.47
C MET A 1 18.23 -3.96 9.61
N ALA A 2 17.48 -3.97 8.51
CA ALA A 2 16.01 -3.92 8.60
C ALA A 2 15.55 -5.23 9.24
N GLU A 3 14.83 -5.14 10.36
CA GLU A 3 14.12 -6.27 10.93
C GLU A 3 13.27 -6.92 9.83
N LYS A 4 13.22 -8.25 9.85
CA LYS A 4 12.41 -9.02 8.91
C LYS A 4 10.96 -8.66 9.20
N SER A 5 10.37 -7.72 8.47
CA SER A 5 8.97 -7.35 8.69
C SER A 5 8.11 -8.60 8.47
N GLU A 6 7.40 -8.98 9.53
CA GLU A 6 6.56 -10.15 9.59
C GLU A 6 5.16 -9.79 9.09
N VAL A 7 4.57 -10.66 8.26
CA VAL A 7 3.19 -10.48 7.79
C VAL A 7 2.26 -10.99 8.89
N THR A 8 1.56 -10.07 9.56
CA THR A 8 0.62 -10.44 10.63
C THR A 8 -0.65 -11.10 10.07
N PRO A 9 -1.44 -11.83 10.88
CA PRO A 9 -2.72 -12.39 10.46
C PRO A 9 -3.71 -11.35 9.93
N GLU A 10 -3.73 -10.16 10.52
CA GLU A 10 -4.59 -9.04 10.11
C GLU A 10 -4.17 -8.54 8.72
N LEU A 11 -2.86 -8.36 8.52
CA LEU A 11 -2.31 -7.94 7.24
C LEU A 11 -2.56 -8.99 6.15
N LEU A 12 -2.42 -10.28 6.50
CA LEU A 12 -2.74 -11.38 5.60
C LEU A 12 -4.24 -11.43 5.25
N ALA A 13 -5.13 -11.10 6.18
CA ALA A 13 -6.57 -11.00 5.91
C ALA A 13 -6.88 -9.87 4.91
N THR A 14 -6.19 -8.73 5.02
CA THR A 14 -6.26 -7.66 4.01
C THR A 14 -5.79 -8.16 2.64
N PHE A 15 -4.63 -8.81 2.59
CA PHE A 15 -4.04 -9.31 1.33
C PHE A 15 -4.92 -10.34 0.62
N ARG A 16 -5.71 -11.13 1.35
CA ARG A 16 -6.67 -12.09 0.78
C ARG A 16 -7.79 -11.44 -0.03
N ARG A 17 -8.07 -10.15 0.21
CA ARG A 17 -9.09 -9.39 -0.55
C ARG A 17 -8.49 -8.69 -1.77
N CYS A 18 -7.17 -8.60 -1.85
CA CYS A 18 -6.50 -7.83 -2.89
C CYS A 18 -6.38 -8.62 -4.19
N THR A 19 -6.46 -7.90 -5.32
CA THR A 19 -6.04 -8.39 -6.64
C THR A 19 -4.79 -7.63 -7.04
N PHE A 20 -3.64 -8.30 -7.11
CA PHE A 20 -2.36 -7.65 -7.40
C PHE A 20 -2.04 -7.67 -8.89
N ALA A 21 -1.62 -6.52 -9.45
CA ALA A 21 -1.13 -6.42 -10.82
C ALA A 21 0.27 -5.85 -10.86
N ARG A 22 1.19 -6.47 -11.61
CA ARG A 22 2.55 -5.93 -11.77
C ARG A 22 2.51 -4.59 -12.51
N ARG A 23 3.18 -3.59 -11.94
CA ARG A 23 3.41 -2.26 -12.51
C ARG A 23 4.88 -1.87 -12.39
N VAL A 24 5.27 -0.82 -13.11
CA VAL A 24 6.54 -0.11 -12.91
C VAL A 24 6.16 1.27 -12.41
N PHE A 25 6.69 1.67 -11.26
CA PHE A 25 6.39 2.98 -10.71
C PHE A 25 7.01 4.07 -11.60
N VAL A 26 6.25 5.15 -11.78
CA VAL A 26 6.68 6.37 -12.45
C VAL A 26 6.04 7.50 -11.67
N SER A 27 6.84 8.50 -11.30
CA SER A 27 6.38 9.68 -10.61
C SER A 27 5.32 10.37 -11.45
N TYR A 28 4.26 10.83 -10.79
CA TYR A 28 3.17 11.54 -11.43
C TYR A 28 2.79 12.76 -10.60
N PRO A 29 2.02 13.69 -11.18
CA PRO A 29 1.53 14.83 -10.43
C PRO A 29 0.71 14.37 -9.21
N SER A 30 0.70 15.16 -8.15
CA SER A 30 -0.22 14.95 -7.03
C SER A 30 -1.23 16.08 -6.95
N LEU A 31 -2.41 15.76 -6.42
CA LEU A 31 -3.33 16.76 -5.92
C LEU A 31 -2.98 17.04 -4.46
N TRP A 32 -2.58 18.27 -4.20
CA TRP A 32 -2.26 18.79 -2.88
C TRP A 32 -3.44 19.61 -2.35
N ALA A 33 -3.98 19.23 -1.19
CA ALA A 33 -5.07 19.98 -0.58
C ALA A 33 -4.58 21.38 -0.20
N LYS A 34 -5.29 22.44 -0.59
CA LYS A 34 -4.90 23.82 -0.25
C LYS A 34 -5.16 24.16 1.21
N LYS A 35 -6.16 23.52 1.81
CA LYS A 35 -6.43 23.64 3.25
C LYS A 35 -5.63 22.59 4.00
N PRO A 36 -4.98 22.95 5.12
CA PRO A 36 -4.38 21.96 5.98
C PRO A 36 -5.45 21.12 6.67
N LEU A 37 -5.05 19.94 7.13
CA LEU A 37 -5.82 19.10 8.03
C LEU A 37 -6.16 19.86 9.31
N GLY A 38 -7.37 19.64 9.82
CA GLY A 38 -7.74 20.13 11.14
C GLY A 38 -6.88 19.48 12.23
N ALA A 39 -6.75 20.14 13.38
CA ALA A 39 -5.96 19.63 14.50
C ALA A 39 -6.41 18.23 14.98
N ASP A 40 -7.69 17.90 14.80
CA ASP A 40 -8.26 16.60 15.15
C ASP A 40 -7.92 15.48 14.14
N ASP A 41 -7.54 15.85 12.91
CA ASP A 41 -7.21 14.93 11.81
C ASP A 41 -5.69 14.85 11.57
N ALA A 42 -4.90 15.72 12.21
CA ALA A 42 -3.46 15.76 12.07
C ALA A 42 -2.80 14.56 12.80
N PRO A 43 -1.67 14.04 12.30
CA PRO A 43 -0.91 13.00 13.00
C PRO A 43 -0.54 13.43 14.42
N PRO A 44 -0.52 12.52 15.41
CA PRO A 44 -0.27 12.85 16.81
C PRO A 44 1.14 13.41 17.08
N ASP A 45 2.06 13.28 16.12
CA ASP A 45 3.42 13.80 16.14
C ASP A 45 3.62 15.05 15.25
N SER A 46 2.53 15.67 14.79
CA SER A 46 2.56 16.93 14.06
C SER A 46 3.15 18.06 14.92
N ARG A 47 4.45 18.31 14.77
CA ARG A 47 5.13 19.47 15.37
C ARG A 47 4.78 20.70 14.54
N GLU A 48 4.10 21.70 15.12
CA GLU A 48 3.85 23.11 14.70
C GLU A 48 3.65 23.46 13.19
N ASP A 49 3.76 22.50 12.29
CA ASP A 49 3.72 22.61 10.84
C ASP A 49 2.34 22.21 10.34
N GLU A 50 1.85 22.94 9.35
CA GLU A 50 0.57 22.69 8.69
C GLU A 50 0.67 21.39 7.85
N TRP A 51 -0.12 20.37 8.22
CA TRP A 51 -0.21 19.12 7.45
C TRP A 51 -1.23 19.24 6.35
N HIS A 52 -0.88 18.89 5.13
CA HIS A 52 -1.80 18.85 4.01
C HIS A 52 -1.94 17.43 3.48
N VAL A 53 -3.15 17.09 3.03
CA VAL A 53 -3.39 15.84 2.32
C VAL A 53 -2.84 15.96 0.91
N SER A 54 -2.09 14.94 0.48
CA SER A 54 -1.75 14.74 -0.92
C SER A 54 -2.30 13.41 -1.41
N LYS A 55 -2.64 13.33 -2.70
CA LYS A 55 -3.04 12.08 -3.35
C LYS A 55 -2.50 12.02 -4.78
N PRO A 56 -2.28 10.80 -5.32
CA PRO A 56 -1.93 10.62 -6.72
C PRO A 56 -2.94 11.29 -7.66
N PHE A 57 -2.48 11.97 -8.71
CA PHE A 57 -3.32 12.51 -9.77
C PHE A 57 -3.22 11.65 -11.03
N THR A 58 -4.34 11.10 -11.48
CA THR A 58 -4.40 10.19 -12.64
C THR A 58 -5.21 10.73 -13.81
N GLY A 59 -5.57 12.03 -13.76
CA GLY A 59 -6.31 12.73 -14.82
C GLY A 59 -7.80 12.91 -14.54
N GLU A 60 -8.27 12.54 -13.34
CA GLU A 60 -9.64 12.79 -12.91
C GLU A 60 -9.94 14.30 -12.81
N PRO A 61 -11.20 14.76 -12.98
CA PRO A 61 -11.56 16.14 -12.69
C PRO A 61 -11.35 16.47 -11.20
N PHE A 62 -10.86 17.67 -10.90
CA PHE A 62 -10.71 18.17 -9.53
C PHE A 62 -11.16 19.62 -9.40
N ASP A 63 -11.53 20.02 -8.18
CA ASP A 63 -11.86 21.41 -7.88
C ASP A 63 -10.55 22.22 -7.64
N PRO A 64 -10.21 23.18 -8.51
CA PRO A 64 -9.02 24.00 -8.34
C PRO A 64 -9.12 25.00 -7.18
N GLU A 65 -10.29 25.21 -6.57
CA GLU A 65 -10.41 26.01 -5.35
C GLU A 65 -9.97 25.22 -4.10
N GLU A 66 -10.12 23.89 -4.13
CA GLU A 66 -9.75 22.99 -3.03
C GLU A 66 -8.36 22.38 -3.19
N TRP A 67 -7.94 22.12 -4.44
CA TRP A 67 -6.73 21.37 -4.74
C TRP A 67 -5.76 22.17 -5.61
N GLU A 68 -4.48 21.92 -5.39
CA GLU A 68 -3.37 22.37 -6.24
C GLU A 68 -2.75 21.15 -6.91
N LEU A 69 -2.61 21.20 -8.24
CA LEU A 69 -1.86 20.18 -8.97
C LEU A 69 -0.36 20.47 -8.85
N ARG A 70 0.40 19.52 -8.31
CA ARG A 70 1.85 19.63 -8.15
C ARG A 70 2.56 18.58 -9.00
N GLU A 71 3.28 19.04 -10.02
CA GLU A 71 4.13 18.19 -10.84
C GLU A 71 5.19 17.50 -9.99
N GLY A 72 5.34 16.18 -10.15
CA GLY A 72 6.26 15.35 -9.35
C GLY A 72 5.94 15.32 -7.86
N GLY A 73 4.74 15.73 -7.45
CA GLY A 73 4.33 15.76 -6.04
C GLY A 73 3.97 14.38 -5.46
N TRP A 74 4.04 13.31 -6.26
CA TRP A 74 3.99 11.93 -5.83
C TRP A 74 5.14 11.15 -6.48
N ASP A 75 6.20 10.95 -5.73
CA ASP A 75 7.49 10.45 -6.24
C ASP A 75 7.86 9.05 -5.72
N HIS A 76 7.04 8.47 -4.84
CA HIS A 76 7.21 7.10 -4.37
C HIS A 76 5.93 6.48 -3.81
N GLU A 77 5.94 5.15 -3.73
CA GLU A 77 5.06 4.36 -2.86
C GLU A 77 5.86 3.69 -1.74
N HIS A 78 5.17 3.15 -0.75
CA HIS A 78 5.76 2.29 0.27
C HIS A 78 5.19 0.88 0.20
N CYS A 79 6.06 -0.11 0.39
CA CYS A 79 5.61 -1.49 0.55
C CYS A 79 4.91 -1.68 1.89
N ASP A 80 3.65 -2.13 1.91
CA ASP A 80 2.88 -2.37 3.15
C ASP A 80 3.46 -3.46 4.06
N VAL A 81 4.38 -4.27 3.55
CA VAL A 81 5.06 -5.31 4.35
C VAL A 81 6.33 -4.76 4.99
N CYS A 82 7.24 -4.21 4.19
CA CYS A 82 8.59 -3.88 4.66
C CYS A 82 8.90 -2.38 4.70
N TRP A 83 7.93 -1.54 4.35
CA TRP A 83 8.05 -0.08 4.25
C TRP A 83 9.14 0.43 3.28
N ALA A 84 9.75 -0.46 2.50
CA ALA A 84 10.70 -0.08 1.48
C ALA A 84 10.05 0.89 0.48
N THR A 85 10.74 1.99 0.22
CA THR A 85 10.36 2.98 -0.78
C THR A 85 10.45 2.38 -2.17
N ILE A 86 9.41 2.58 -2.97
CA ILE A 86 9.29 2.17 -4.38
C ILE A 86 9.32 3.46 -5.20
N THR A 87 10.36 3.65 -6.01
CA THR A 87 10.56 4.86 -6.82
C THR A 87 10.60 4.54 -8.32
N ASP A 88 10.81 5.57 -9.15
CA ASP A 88 10.81 5.47 -10.60
C ASP A 88 11.62 4.30 -11.15
N GLY A 89 10.99 3.52 -12.03
CA GLY A 89 11.59 2.36 -12.68
C GLY A 89 11.56 1.07 -11.86
N MET A 90 11.16 1.12 -10.59
CA MET A 90 11.02 -0.08 -9.77
C MET A 90 9.72 -0.83 -10.09
N ALA A 91 9.80 -2.16 -10.14
CA ALA A 91 8.62 -3.00 -10.25
C ALA A 91 7.91 -3.14 -8.91
N TYR A 92 6.59 -3.07 -8.92
CA TYR A 92 5.75 -3.26 -7.75
C TYR A 92 4.39 -3.87 -8.13
N TRP A 93 3.64 -4.29 -7.11
CA TRP A 93 2.36 -4.95 -7.22
C TRP A 93 1.32 -4.20 -6.38
N PRO A 94 0.72 -3.13 -6.92
CA PRO A 94 -0.44 -2.50 -6.31
C PRO A 94 -1.65 -3.44 -6.34
N ASN A 95 -2.51 -3.32 -5.34
CA ASN A 95 -3.87 -3.79 -5.42
C ASN A 95 -4.64 -2.96 -6.45
N ILE A 96 -5.37 -3.64 -7.35
CA ILE A 96 -6.21 -3.01 -8.38
C ILE A 96 -7.71 -3.18 -8.10
N ASP A 97 -8.08 -3.85 -7.01
CA ASP A 97 -9.47 -3.96 -6.57
C ASP A 97 -9.85 -2.73 -5.72
N PRO A 98 -10.77 -1.86 -6.19
CA PRO A 98 -11.14 -0.64 -5.46
C PRO A 98 -11.83 -0.92 -4.12
N ASP A 99 -12.43 -2.10 -3.91
CA ASP A 99 -13.17 -2.45 -2.69
C ASP A 99 -12.26 -3.03 -1.59
N ALA A 100 -11.01 -3.37 -1.93
CA ALA A 100 -10.08 -4.04 -1.01
C ALA A 100 -9.08 -3.10 -0.30
N GLY A 101 -9.10 -1.80 -0.63
CA GLY A 101 -8.21 -0.77 -0.08
C GLY A 101 -6.88 -0.65 -0.82
N GLN A 102 -6.12 0.42 -0.52
CA GLN A 102 -4.79 0.61 -1.11
C GLN A 102 -3.79 -0.35 -0.44
N VAL A 103 -3.08 -1.14 -1.25
CA VAL A 103 -1.98 -2.00 -0.81
C VAL A 103 -0.93 -2.05 -1.92
N ASP A 104 0.32 -1.85 -1.56
CA ASP A 104 1.47 -1.88 -2.47
C ASP A 104 2.52 -2.89 -1.98
N LEU A 105 2.92 -3.80 -2.87
CA LEU A 105 3.94 -4.80 -2.58
C LEU A 105 5.17 -4.58 -3.47
N CYS A 106 6.34 -4.43 -2.86
CA CYS A 106 7.60 -4.40 -3.61
C CYS A 106 7.95 -5.77 -4.20
N GLU A 107 8.89 -5.78 -5.14
CA GLU A 107 9.37 -6.99 -5.82
C GLU A 107 9.84 -8.12 -4.89
N ALA A 108 10.39 -7.79 -3.73
CA ALA A 108 10.81 -8.79 -2.76
C ALA A 108 9.66 -9.36 -1.90
N CYS A 109 8.62 -8.57 -1.65
CA CYS A 109 7.53 -8.95 -0.74
C CYS A 109 6.37 -9.63 -1.45
N TYR A 110 6.09 -9.27 -2.71
CA TYR A 110 5.03 -9.91 -3.50
C TYR A 110 5.10 -11.46 -3.50
N PRO A 111 6.22 -12.11 -3.88
CA PRO A 111 6.26 -13.58 -3.92
C PRO A 111 6.07 -14.21 -2.53
N ARG A 112 6.51 -13.55 -1.45
CA ARG A 112 6.31 -14.01 -0.07
C ARG A 112 4.83 -13.97 0.31
N VAL A 113 4.14 -12.88 -0.01
CA VAL A 113 2.71 -12.74 0.25
C VAL A 113 1.92 -13.78 -0.54
N VAL A 114 2.17 -13.92 -1.84
CA VAL A 114 1.48 -14.91 -2.67
C VAL A 114 1.67 -16.34 -2.13
N ALA A 115 2.87 -16.70 -1.68
CA ALA A 115 3.10 -18.00 -1.06
C ALA A 115 2.22 -18.22 0.18
N LEU A 116 2.09 -17.21 1.05
CA LEU A 116 1.24 -17.28 2.25
C LEU A 116 -0.26 -17.35 1.92
N LEU A 117 -0.69 -16.77 0.80
CA LEU A 117 -2.09 -16.81 0.36
C LEU A 117 -2.49 -18.17 -0.21
N VAL A 118 -1.53 -18.91 -0.80
CA VAL A 118 -1.76 -20.24 -1.39
C VAL A 118 -1.73 -21.36 -0.33
N VAL A 119 -1.02 -21.16 0.79
CA VAL A 119 -1.02 -22.13 1.88
C VAL A 119 -2.38 -22.12 2.57
N ASP A 120 -3.14 -23.20 2.40
CA ASP A 120 -4.38 -23.45 3.15
C ASP A 120 -4.03 -23.76 4.62
N PRO A 121 -4.41 -22.93 5.60
CA PRO A 121 -4.17 -23.22 7.02
C PRO A 121 -4.90 -24.48 7.52
N ARG A 122 -5.79 -25.08 6.72
CA ARG A 122 -6.47 -26.36 7.02
C ARG A 122 -5.73 -27.59 6.48
N ALA A 123 -4.78 -27.43 5.57
CA ALA A 123 -4.07 -28.57 4.97
C ALA A 123 -3.08 -29.24 5.94
N GLU A 124 -2.67 -28.57 7.02
CA GLU A 124 -1.77 -29.15 8.03
C GLU A 124 -2.49 -29.81 9.22
N GLN A 125 -3.83 -29.77 9.28
CA GLN A 125 -4.63 -30.39 10.35
C GLN A 125 -5.51 -31.50 9.81
N GLY A 126 -4.93 -32.68 9.56
CA GLY A 126 -5.70 -33.92 9.53
C GLY A 126 -5.42 -34.87 8.37
N ALA A 127 -4.37 -35.67 8.50
CA ALA A 127 -4.50 -37.09 8.15
C ALA A 127 -4.56 -37.86 9.48
N PRO A 128 -5.70 -38.43 9.88
CA PRO A 128 -5.70 -39.39 10.98
C PRO A 128 -4.81 -40.58 10.60
N PRO A 129 -4.07 -41.19 11.54
CA PRO A 129 -3.26 -42.35 11.24
C PRO A 129 -4.16 -43.48 10.72
N ASP A 130 -3.83 -43.96 9.52
CA ASP A 130 -4.44 -45.11 8.89
C ASP A 130 -4.26 -46.33 9.82
N ARG A 131 -5.35 -46.82 10.40
CA ARG A 131 -5.36 -48.07 11.16
C ARG A 131 -5.76 -49.18 10.19
N GLY A 132 -4.79 -49.64 9.41
CA GLY A 132 -4.79 -50.93 8.73
C GLY A 132 -4.19 -52.02 9.59
#